data_AF-A0A481MWB1-F1
#
_entry.id   AF-A0A481MWB1-F1
#
_cell.length_a   1.000
_cell.length_b   1.000
_cell.length_c   1.000
_cell.angle_alpha   90.00
_cell.angle_beta   90.00
_cell.angle_gamma   90.00
#
_symmetry.space_group_name_H-M   'P 1'
#
loop_
_entity.id
_entity.type
_entity.pdbx_description
1 polymer ?
#
loop_
_entity_poly.entity_id
_entity_poly.type
_entity_poly.pdbx_seq_one_letter_code
_entity_poly.pdbx_strand_id
1 'polypeptide(L)'
;SGKFILSPSTANINNCRGSCTFPLANANNHAVLLNFHIESHTVDERAPCCVPVAYDALEVVDFNEHGTYLSIKPDVIAKECGCR
;
A
#
# COMPACT_ATOMS: atom_id res chain seq x y z
N SER A 1 -21.76 -10.36 17.97
CA SER A 1 -20.92 -11.51 17.62
C SER A 1 -19.68 -11.05 16.90
N GLY A 2 -18.51 -11.54 17.28
CA GLY A 2 -17.23 -11.08 16.76
C GLY A 2 -16.78 -11.86 15.54
N LYS A 3 -16.28 -11.15 14.52
CA LYS A 3 -15.54 -11.71 13.39
C LYS A 3 -14.06 -11.60 13.72
N PHE A 4 -13.34 -12.73 13.70
CA PHE A 4 -11.92 -12.79 14.06
C PHE A 4 -11.13 -13.52 12.98
N ILE A 5 -9.90 -13.06 12.72
CA ILE A 5 -8.90 -13.81 11.95
C ILE A 5 -8.16 -14.71 12.94
N LEU A 6 -8.19 -16.02 12.70
CA LEU A 6 -7.55 -17.04 13.53
C LEU A 6 -6.15 -17.41 13.02
N SER A 7 -5.94 -17.39 11.71
CA SER A 7 -4.67 -17.76 11.09
C SER A 7 -4.44 -16.98 9.78
N PRO A 8 -3.19 -16.62 9.43
CA PRO A 8 -1.99 -16.81 10.25
C PRO A 8 -1.93 -15.83 11.43
N SER A 9 -1.20 -16.18 12.49
CA SER A 9 -0.99 -15.28 13.65
C SER A 9 -0.07 -14.11 13.32
N THR A 10 0.79 -14.27 12.29
CA THR A 10 1.63 -13.23 11.71
C THR A 10 1.65 -13.36 10.19
N ALA A 11 1.72 -12.23 9.49
CA ALA A 11 1.90 -12.20 8.04
C ALA A 11 2.88 -11.09 7.68
N ASN A 12 3.78 -11.34 6.73
CA ASN A 12 4.56 -10.28 6.13
C ASN A 12 3.73 -9.59 5.05
N ILE A 13 3.25 -8.40 5.34
CA ILE A 13 2.43 -7.60 4.41
C ILE A 13 3.27 -6.63 3.56
N ASN A 14 4.58 -6.54 3.84
CA ASN A 14 5.50 -5.52 3.33
C ASN A 14 5.02 -4.08 3.61
N ASN A 15 5.91 -3.10 3.45
CA ASN A 15 5.52 -1.70 3.57
C ASN A 15 6.35 -0.84 2.63
N CYS A 16 5.67 0.05 1.90
CA CYS A 16 6.34 1.06 1.09
C CYS A 16 6.77 2.21 1.98
N ARG A 17 8.06 2.54 1.91
CA ARG A 17 8.69 3.57 2.73
C ARG A 17 9.83 4.23 1.97
N GLY A 18 10.15 5.46 2.36
CA GLY A 18 11.21 6.26 1.74
C GLY A 18 10.66 7.53 1.09
N SER A 19 11.57 8.43 0.74
CA SER A 19 11.25 9.70 0.11
C SER A 19 11.07 9.54 -1.40
N CYS A 20 10.14 10.30 -1.97
CA CYS A 20 9.98 10.45 -3.40
C CYS A 20 10.69 11.73 -3.85
N THR A 21 11.89 11.58 -4.41
CA THR A 21 12.70 12.68 -4.95
C THR A 21 13.06 12.37 -6.41
N PHE A 22 13.34 13.40 -7.21
CA PHE A 22 13.73 13.18 -8.60
C PHE A 22 15.05 12.38 -8.72
N PRO A 23 15.16 11.39 -9.63
CA PRO A 23 14.09 10.85 -10.48
C PRO A 23 13.11 9.96 -9.71
N LEU A 24 11.80 10.17 -9.91
CA LEU A 24 10.76 9.43 -9.19
C LEU A 24 10.67 7.97 -9.68
N ALA A 25 10.63 7.02 -8.75
CA ALA A 25 10.47 5.60 -9.05
C ALA A 25 8.99 5.24 -9.30
N ASN A 26 8.72 4.52 -10.41
CA ASN A 26 7.41 3.98 -10.79
C ASN A 26 6.28 5.01 -10.59
N ALA A 27 6.50 6.25 -11.04
CA ALA A 27 5.59 7.37 -10.86
C ALA A 27 4.61 7.51 -12.03
N ASN A 28 3.41 8.00 -11.75
CA ASN A 28 2.49 8.44 -12.80
C ASN A 28 2.82 9.90 -13.21
N ASN A 29 2.21 10.36 -14.31
CA ASN A 29 2.44 11.71 -14.81
C ASN A 29 2.08 12.81 -13.80
N HIS A 30 1.05 12.59 -12.96
CA HIS A 30 0.68 13.54 -11.92
C HIS A 30 1.80 13.73 -10.89
N ALA A 31 2.35 12.65 -10.35
CA ALA A 31 3.45 12.71 -9.39
C ALA A 31 4.70 13.38 -9.99
N VAL A 32 4.99 13.12 -11.27
CA VAL A 32 6.09 13.78 -11.99
C VAL A 32 5.86 15.29 -12.11
N LEU A 33 4.67 15.72 -12.55
CA LEU A 33 4.35 17.14 -12.72
C LEU A 33 4.25 17.87 -11.37
N LEU A 34 3.71 17.23 -10.34
CA LEU A 34 3.64 17.78 -8.98
C LEU A 34 5.04 17.98 -8.40
N ASN A 35 5.93 16.98 -8.51
CA ASN A 35 7.31 17.12 -8.07
C ASN A 35 8.03 18.25 -8.80
N PHE A 36 7.83 18.37 -10.12
CA PHE A 36 8.36 19.49 -10.89
C PHE A 36 7.79 20.84 -10.42
N HIS A 37 6.49 20.93 -10.12
CA HIS A 37 5.88 22.15 -9.60
C HIS A 37 6.47 22.57 -8.25
N ILE A 38 6.63 21.63 -7.33
CA ILE A 38 7.23 21.83 -5.99
C ILE A 38 8.71 22.22 -6.08
N GLU A 39 9.47 21.65 -7.02
CA GLU A 39 10.89 21.99 -7.19
C GLU A 39 11.09 23.33 -7.90
N SER A 40 10.19 23.69 -8.82
CA SER A 40 10.29 24.93 -9.61
C SER A 40 9.70 26.15 -8.90
N HIS A 41 8.76 25.94 -7.99
CA HIS A 41 8.12 27.00 -7.22
C HIS A 41 8.31 26.68 -5.73
N THR A 42 8.68 27.66 -4.90
CA THR A 42 8.72 27.48 -3.44
C THR A 42 7.30 27.45 -2.88
N VAL A 43 6.54 26.43 -3.24
CA VAL A 43 5.16 26.18 -2.80
C VAL A 43 5.17 25.21 -1.63
N ASP A 44 4.31 25.49 -0.65
CA ASP A 44 4.10 24.60 0.51
C ASP A 44 3.08 23.52 0.15
N GLU A 45 3.48 22.66 -0.78
CA GLU A 45 2.69 21.52 -1.28
C GLU A 45 3.31 20.21 -0.79
N ARG A 46 2.46 19.21 -0.52
CA ARG A 46 2.95 17.91 -0.05
C ARG A 46 3.63 17.16 -1.20
N ALA A 47 4.88 16.79 -1.00
CA ALA A 47 5.61 15.93 -1.94
C ALA A 47 4.91 14.56 -2.13
N PRO A 48 5.06 13.91 -3.31
CA PRO A 48 4.54 12.57 -3.55
C PRO A 48 4.96 11.56 -2.47
N CYS A 49 4.12 10.58 -2.21
CA CYS A 49 4.39 9.54 -1.20
C CYS A 49 4.78 8.22 -1.84
N CYS A 50 5.72 7.51 -1.22
CA CYS A 50 6.06 6.14 -1.58
C CYS A 50 4.96 5.21 -1.05
N VAL A 51 4.07 4.76 -1.93
CA VAL A 51 2.90 3.94 -1.59
C VAL A 51 2.87 2.66 -2.41
N PRO A 52 2.16 1.60 -1.97
CA PRO A 52 2.01 0.42 -2.78
C PRO A 52 1.16 0.71 -4.02
N VAL A 53 1.52 0.08 -5.14
CA VAL A 53 0.85 0.24 -6.44
C VAL A 53 0.45 -1.09 -7.06
N ALA A 54 0.89 -2.19 -6.46
CA ALA A 54 0.46 -3.56 -6.77
C ALA A 54 0.44 -4.38 -5.48
N TYR A 55 -0.50 -5.31 -5.38
CA TYR A 55 -0.73 -6.11 -4.18
C TYR A 55 -0.93 -7.60 -4.51
N ASP A 56 -0.54 -8.46 -3.57
CA ASP A 56 -0.96 -9.86 -3.50
C ASP A 56 -2.05 -10.02 -2.42
N ALA A 57 -2.90 -11.03 -2.60
CA ALA A 57 -3.89 -11.41 -1.62
C ALA A 57 -3.29 -12.26 -0.48
N LEU A 58 -3.92 -12.22 0.69
CA LEU A 58 -3.60 -13.09 1.83
C LEU A 58 -4.75 -14.05 2.11
N GLU A 59 -4.45 -15.35 2.12
CA GLU A 59 -5.37 -16.39 2.56
C GLU A 59 -5.39 -16.46 4.09
N VAL A 60 -6.58 -16.45 4.68
CA VAL A 60 -6.78 -16.45 6.13
C VAL A 60 -7.84 -17.43 6.57
N VAL A 61 -7.72 -17.91 7.80
CA VAL A 61 -8.77 -18.65 8.50
C VAL A 61 -9.55 -17.65 9.34
N ASP A 62 -10.82 -17.44 9.01
CA ASP A 62 -11.75 -16.57 9.74
C ASP A 62 -12.66 -17.40 10.66
N PHE A 63 -13.23 -16.74 11.67
CA PHE A 63 -14.29 -17.26 12.52
C PHE A 63 -15.46 -16.29 12.59
N ASN A 64 -16.68 -16.81 12.47
CA ASN A 64 -17.93 -16.07 12.66
C ASN A 64 -18.98 -16.92 13.41
N GLU A 65 -20.23 -16.46 13.43
CA GLU A 65 -21.35 -17.17 14.08
C GLU A 65 -21.61 -18.58 13.53
N HIS A 66 -21.19 -18.86 12.30
CA HIS A 66 -21.33 -20.15 11.63
C HIS A 66 -20.09 -21.04 11.77
N GLY A 67 -19.06 -20.58 12.50
CA GLY A 67 -17.83 -21.31 12.74
C GLY A 67 -16.65 -20.83 11.91
N THR A 68 -15.69 -21.73 11.69
CA THR A 68 -14.41 -21.46 11.04
C THR A 68 -14.49 -21.67 9.53
N TYR A 69 -13.94 -20.74 8.75
CA TYR A 69 -13.90 -20.84 7.28
C TYR A 69 -12.65 -20.20 6.70
N LEU A 70 -12.27 -20.64 5.51
CA LEU A 70 -11.15 -20.10 4.74
C LEU A 70 -11.64 -18.91 3.89
N SER A 71 -10.86 -17.83 3.83
CA SER A 71 -11.15 -16.73 2.92
C SER A 71 -9.89 -16.07 2.39
N ILE A 72 -10.01 -15.44 1.22
CA ILE A 72 -8.93 -14.68 0.58
C ILE A 72 -9.21 -13.20 0.81
N LYS A 73 -8.24 -12.49 1.37
CA LYS A 73 -8.26 -11.03 1.53
C LYS A 73 -7.44 -10.40 0.40
N PRO A 74 -8.07 -9.72 -0.58
CA PRO A 74 -7.33 -9.02 -1.61
C PRO A 74 -6.60 -7.80 -1.02
N ASP A 75 -5.62 -7.28 -1.76
CA ASP A 75 -4.95 -6.00 -1.48
C ASP A 75 -4.23 -5.93 -0.11
N VAL A 76 -3.63 -7.04 0.33
CA VAL A 76 -2.98 -7.14 1.65
C VAL A 76 -1.47 -6.97 1.57
N ILE A 77 -0.81 -7.72 0.69
CA ILE A 77 0.65 -7.78 0.65
C ILE A 77 1.13 -6.83 -0.43
N ALA A 78 1.84 -5.75 -0.05
CA ALA A 78 2.44 -4.85 -1.03
C ALA A 78 3.51 -5.58 -1.86
N LYS A 79 3.36 -5.60 -3.18
CA LYS A 79 4.34 -6.19 -4.11
C LYS A 79 5.27 -5.17 -4.72
N GLU A 80 4.72 -4.02 -5.07
CA GLU A 80 5.44 -2.96 -5.77
C GLU A 80 5.10 -1.62 -5.13
N CYS A 81 6.11 -0.76 -5.05
CA CYS A 81 5.97 0.61 -4.58
C CYS A 81 6.14 1.59 -5.75
N GLY A 82 5.47 2.73 -5.65
CA GLY A 82 5.66 3.84 -6.57
C GLY A 82 5.33 5.16 -5.92
N CYS A 83 5.86 6.24 -6.50
CA CYS A 83 5.55 7.60 -6.06
C CYS A 83 4.19 8.03 -6.59
N ARG A 84 3.28 8.44 -5.69
CA ARG A 84 1.93 8.92 -6.00
C ARG A 84 1.65 10.26 -5.36
#